data_AF-A0AAV2L4T4-F1
#
_entry.id   AF-A0AAV2L4T4-F1
#
_cell.length_a   1.000
_cell.length_b   1.000
_cell.length_c   1.000
_cell.angle_alpha   90.00
_cell.angle_beta   90.00
_cell.angle_gamma   90.00
#
_symmetry.space_group_name_H-M   'P 1'
#
loop_
_entity.id
_entity.type
_entity.pdbx_description
1 polymer ?
#
loop_
_entity_poly.entity_id
_entity_poly.type
_entity_poly.pdbx_seq_one_letter_code
_entity_poly.pdbx_strand_id
1 'polypeptide(L)'
;MQEIIKKVKSITEFTRRSTVATAKLREMQQQMGQPQLILKQDVATRWNSTYYMLKRITEVKEPLISTLALINPQLQVLSQADWEIIKEACDVLQPFEEVTVELSAEKTNDPLEWWRSRATVFKNACDVMKTRLCVVATSVPSERIFSKTGQILTDRRNRLTSRKVQQLVFLNANL
;
A
#
# COMPACT_ATOMS: atom_id res chain seq x y z
N MET A 1 -6.08 6.93 -14.43
CA MET A 1 -5.52 6.14 -13.32
C MET A 1 -6.27 4.83 -13.05
N GLN A 2 -7.59 4.82 -12.79
CA GLN A 2 -8.33 3.58 -12.46
C GLN A 2 -8.21 2.49 -13.54
N GLU A 3 -8.32 2.86 -14.82
CA GLU A 3 -8.14 1.92 -15.94
C GLU A 3 -6.71 1.37 -16.02
N ILE A 4 -5.70 2.19 -15.74
CA ILE A 4 -4.29 1.76 -15.69
C ILE A 4 -4.10 0.72 -14.58
N ILE A 5 -4.65 0.97 -13.39
CA ILE A 5 -4.59 0.04 -12.28
C ILE A 5 -5.25 -1.31 -12.65
N LYS A 6 -6.40 -1.29 -13.35
CA LYS A 6 -7.05 -2.52 -13.85
C LYS A 6 -6.15 -3.29 -14.82
N LYS A 7 -5.52 -2.60 -15.78
CA LYS A 7 -4.55 -3.23 -16.71
C LYS A 7 -3.38 -3.88 -15.97
N VAL A 8 -2.76 -3.14 -15.05
CA VAL A 8 -1.62 -3.62 -14.23
C VAL A 8 -2.03 -4.84 -13.39
N LYS A 9 -3.24 -4.83 -12.80
CA LYS A 9 -3.80 -5.96 -12.07
C LYS A 9 -3.96 -7.18 -12.97
N SER A 10 -4.57 -7.02 -14.16
CA SER A 10 -4.77 -8.10 -15.12
C SER A 10 -3.44 -8.73 -15.54
N ILE A 11 -2.43 -7.91 -15.86
CA ILE A 11 -1.08 -8.37 -16.19
C ILE A 11 -0.47 -9.17 -15.03
N THR A 12 -0.50 -8.60 -13.82
CA THR A 12 0.05 -9.24 -12.62
C THR A 12 -0.63 -10.59 -12.34
N GLU A 13 -1.95 -10.64 -12.47
CA GLU A 13 -2.75 -11.83 -12.21
C GLU A 13 -2.48 -12.92 -13.26
N PHE A 14 -2.36 -12.54 -14.54
CA PHE A 14 -1.98 -13.45 -15.62
C PHE A 14 -0.60 -14.05 -15.38
N THR A 15 0.42 -13.21 -15.14
CA THR A 15 1.80 -13.65 -14.95
C THR A 15 1.92 -14.58 -13.75
N ARG A 16 1.24 -14.28 -12.64
CA ARG A 16 1.31 -15.10 -11.41
C ARG A 16 0.53 -16.41 -11.51
N ARG A 17 -0.57 -16.47 -12.26
CA ARG A 17 -1.35 -17.70 -12.47
C ARG A 17 -0.69 -18.65 -13.46
N SER A 18 0.05 -18.12 -14.44
CA SER A 18 0.72 -18.92 -15.45
C SER A 18 2.15 -19.28 -15.02
N THR A 19 2.37 -20.58 -14.80
CA THR A 19 3.73 -21.12 -14.54
C THR A 19 4.67 -20.85 -15.71
N VAL A 20 4.15 -20.91 -16.95
CA VAL A 20 4.88 -20.58 -18.17
C VAL A 20 5.28 -19.12 -18.21
N ALA A 21 4.35 -18.19 -17.92
CA ALA A 21 4.64 -16.77 -17.90
C ALA A 21 5.62 -16.38 -16.78
N THR A 22 5.47 -16.99 -15.60
CA THR A 22 6.40 -16.79 -14.48
C THR A 22 7.80 -17.29 -14.83
N ALA A 23 7.92 -18.49 -15.42
CA ALA A 23 9.22 -19.04 -15.82
C ALA A 23 9.89 -18.18 -16.90
N LYS A 24 9.12 -17.74 -17.90
CA LYS A 24 9.65 -16.90 -18.97
C LYS A 24 10.07 -15.52 -18.48
N LEU A 25 9.33 -14.90 -17.57
CA LEU A 25 9.74 -13.63 -16.96
C LEU A 25 11.09 -13.76 -16.24
N ARG A 26 11.30 -14.85 -15.50
CA ARG A 26 12.59 -15.13 -14.83
C ARG A 26 13.72 -15.33 -15.83
N GLU A 27 13.47 -16.06 -16.91
CA GLU A 27 14.43 -16.26 -18.00
C GLU A 27 14.82 -14.92 -18.64
N MET A 28 13.85 -14.07 -18.97
CA MET A 28 14.10 -12.73 -19.54
C MET A 28 14.89 -11.85 -18.56
N GLN A 29 14.55 -11.86 -17.26
CA GLN A 29 15.30 -11.14 -16.24
C GLN A 29 16.76 -11.61 -16.16
N GLN A 30 16.99 -12.93 -16.23
CA GLN A 30 18.33 -13.50 -16.21
C GLN A 30 19.14 -13.13 -17.47
N GLN A 31 18.53 -13.21 -18.66
CA GLN A 31 19.17 -12.82 -19.93
C GLN A 31 19.56 -11.34 -19.96
N MET A 32 18.76 -10.48 -19.32
CA MET A 32 19.02 -9.05 -19.19
C MET A 32 19.96 -8.68 -18.03
N GLY A 33 20.48 -9.66 -17.28
CA GLY A 33 21.34 -9.42 -16.12
C GLY A 33 20.63 -8.69 -14.97
N GLN A 34 19.30 -8.78 -14.90
CA GLN A 34 18.46 -8.12 -13.90
C GLN A 34 18.14 -9.07 -12.74
N PRO A 35 17.83 -8.54 -11.54
CA PRO A 35 17.33 -9.36 -10.45
C PRO A 35 16.00 -10.04 -10.82
N GLN A 36 15.85 -11.30 -10.41
CA GLN A 36 14.64 -12.08 -10.66
C GLN A 36 13.49 -11.66 -9.73
N LEU A 37 12.84 -10.55 -10.07
CA LEU A 37 11.75 -9.97 -9.30
C LEU A 37 10.38 -10.53 -9.71
N ILE A 38 9.57 -10.91 -8.73
CA ILE A 38 8.17 -11.33 -8.94
C ILE A 38 7.26 -10.11 -8.90
N LEU A 39 6.22 -10.07 -9.75
CA LEU A 39 5.20 -9.01 -9.70
C LEU A 39 4.45 -9.01 -8.36
N LYS A 40 4.22 -7.82 -7.82
CA LYS A 40 3.48 -7.62 -6.57
C LYS A 40 2.01 -7.37 -6.91
N GLN A 41 1.10 -8.04 -6.22
CA GLN A 41 -0.33 -7.82 -6.38
C GLN A 41 -0.82 -6.77 -5.38
N ASP A 42 -1.76 -5.94 -5.82
CA ASP A 42 -2.45 -5.00 -4.96
C ASP A 42 -3.33 -5.71 -3.92
N VAL A 43 -3.36 -5.18 -2.69
CA VAL A 43 -4.16 -5.63 -1.55
C VAL A 43 -5.02 -4.45 -1.11
N ALA A 44 -6.30 -4.47 -1.48
CA ALA A 44 -7.21 -3.32 -1.31
C ALA A 44 -7.30 -2.73 0.11
N THR A 45 -6.92 -3.50 1.15
CA THR A 45 -6.94 -3.07 2.56
C THR A 45 -5.71 -2.27 3.00
N ARG A 46 -4.71 -2.06 2.14
CA ARG A 46 -3.52 -1.25 2.45
C ARG A 46 -3.20 -0.33 1.28
N TRP A 47 -3.25 0.98 1.47
CA TRP A 47 -3.05 1.94 0.37
C TRP A 47 -1.67 1.77 -0.31
N ASN A 48 -0.64 1.34 0.42
CA ASN A 48 0.73 1.16 -0.07
C ASN A 48 0.85 0.00 -1.07
N SER A 49 -0.09 -0.96 -1.08
CA SER A 49 0.01 -2.10 -2.00
C SER A 49 -0.14 -1.70 -3.45
N THR A 50 -0.96 -0.67 -3.74
CA THR A 50 -1.08 -0.13 -5.09
C THR A 50 0.24 0.51 -5.50
N TYR A 51 0.85 1.32 -4.62
CA TYR A 51 2.17 1.90 -4.85
C TYR A 51 3.23 0.81 -5.13
N TYR A 52 3.32 -0.23 -4.31
CA TYR A 52 4.30 -1.29 -4.52
C TYR A 52 4.06 -2.11 -5.79
N MET A 53 2.80 -2.32 -6.18
CA MET A 53 2.47 -2.98 -7.45
C MET A 53 2.94 -2.13 -8.64
N LEU A 54 2.66 -0.82 -8.61
CA LEU A 54 3.07 0.13 -9.64
C LEU A 54 4.60 0.28 -9.72
N LYS A 55 5.28 0.39 -8.57
CA LYS A 55 6.74 0.42 -8.49
C LYS A 55 7.37 -0.86 -9.01
N ARG A 56 6.79 -2.02 -8.67
CA ARG A 56 7.32 -3.31 -9.14
C ARG A 56 7.16 -3.47 -10.65
N ILE A 57 6.03 -3.06 -11.23
CA ILE A 57 5.82 -3.24 -12.67
C ILE A 57 6.75 -2.34 -13.49
N THR A 58 7.14 -1.17 -12.97
CA THR A 58 8.17 -0.33 -13.62
C THR A 58 9.57 -0.90 -13.50
N GLU A 59 9.94 -1.50 -12.35
CA GLU A 59 11.22 -2.20 -12.16
C GLU A 59 11.43 -3.34 -13.15
N VAL A 60 10.35 -4.03 -13.55
CA VAL A 60 10.42 -5.18 -14.48
C VAL A 60 9.92 -4.84 -15.89
N LYS A 61 9.79 -3.56 -16.25
CA LYS A 61 9.16 -3.11 -17.50
C LYS A 61 9.69 -3.86 -18.73
N GLU A 62 11.01 -3.82 -18.96
CA GLU A 62 11.63 -4.39 -20.15
C GLU A 62 11.46 -5.91 -20.26
N PRO A 63 11.87 -6.73 -19.25
CA PRO A 63 11.68 -8.18 -19.33
C PRO A 63 10.21 -8.59 -19.38
N LEU A 64 9.31 -7.80 -18.76
CA LEU A 64 7.87 -8.04 -18.81
C LEU A 64 7.30 -7.80 -20.20
N ILE A 65 7.66 -6.70 -20.87
CA ILE A 65 7.21 -6.41 -22.25
C ILE A 65 7.65 -7.54 -23.18
N SER A 66 8.92 -7.96 -23.11
CA SER A 66 9.42 -9.09 -23.92
C SER A 66 8.66 -10.39 -23.61
N THR A 67 8.39 -10.67 -22.34
CA THR A 67 7.64 -11.87 -21.94
C THR A 67 6.21 -11.86 -22.48
N LEU A 68 5.50 -10.74 -22.36
CA LEU A 68 4.12 -10.59 -22.82
C LEU A 68 4.02 -10.69 -24.34
N ALA A 69 4.98 -10.10 -25.06
CA ALA A 69 5.05 -10.19 -26.52
C ALA A 69 5.23 -11.63 -27.03
N LEU A 70 5.82 -12.52 -26.23
CA LEU A 70 6.02 -13.92 -26.61
C LEU A 70 4.85 -14.83 -26.19
N ILE A 71 4.24 -14.59 -25.04
CA ILE A 71 3.29 -15.54 -24.43
C ILE A 71 1.84 -15.13 -24.66
N ASN A 72 1.54 -13.83 -24.61
CA ASN A 72 0.17 -13.35 -24.76
C ASN A 72 0.13 -11.94 -25.38
N PRO A 73 0.35 -11.84 -26.71
CA PRO A 73 0.33 -10.55 -27.42
C PRO A 73 -1.04 -9.86 -27.39
N GLN A 74 -2.11 -10.61 -27.13
CA GLN A 74 -3.48 -10.09 -27.06
C GLN A 74 -3.83 -9.47 -25.70
N LEU A 75 -3.02 -9.73 -24.66
CA LEU A 75 -3.23 -9.10 -23.36
C LEU A 75 -3.00 -7.59 -23.51
N GLN A 76 -3.98 -6.79 -23.12
CA GLN A 76 -3.96 -5.33 -23.28
C GLN A 76 -2.67 -4.71 -22.72
N VAL A 77 -1.77 -4.33 -23.62
CA VAL A 77 -0.44 -3.80 -23.27
C VAL A 77 -0.59 -2.37 -22.77
N LEU A 78 0.18 -2.01 -21.75
CA LEU A 78 0.32 -0.64 -21.28
C LEU A 78 0.97 0.19 -22.39
N SER A 79 0.31 1.27 -22.81
CA SER A 79 0.88 2.24 -23.76
C SER A 79 2.04 3.00 -23.13
N GLN A 80 2.85 3.68 -23.95
CA GLN A 80 3.92 4.54 -23.44
C GLN A 80 3.39 5.63 -22.48
N ALA A 81 2.25 6.23 -22.80
CA ALA A 81 1.56 7.17 -21.91
C ALA A 81 1.10 6.53 -20.59
N ASP A 82 0.64 5.26 -20.62
CA ASP A 82 0.30 4.55 -19.38
C ASP A 82 1.56 4.41 -18.48
N TRP A 83 2.72 4.10 -19.06
CA TRP A 83 3.99 3.98 -18.30
C TRP A 83 4.43 5.31 -17.69
N GLU A 84 4.26 6.41 -18.40
CA GLU A 84 4.58 7.76 -17.90
C GLU A 84 3.69 8.13 -16.71
N ILE A 85 2.38 7.90 -16.83
CA ILE A 85 1.42 8.13 -15.73
C ILE A 85 1.75 7.25 -14.52
N ILE A 86 2.14 5.99 -14.73
CA ILE A 86 2.55 5.10 -13.63
C ILE A 86 3.78 5.65 -12.91
N LYS A 87 4.76 6.17 -13.66
CA LYS A 87 5.98 6.74 -13.09
C LYS A 87 5.66 8.00 -12.28
N GLU A 88 4.89 8.92 -12.83
CA GLU A 88 4.44 10.13 -12.12
C GLU A 88 3.66 9.77 -10.85
N ALA A 89 2.78 8.76 -10.92
CA ALA A 89 2.06 8.29 -9.76
C ALA A 89 3.00 7.71 -8.69
N CYS A 90 4.03 6.96 -9.07
CA CYS A 90 5.04 6.47 -8.14
C CYS A 90 5.84 7.60 -7.50
N ASP A 91 6.22 8.62 -8.26
CA ASP A 91 6.99 9.77 -7.76
C ASP A 91 6.17 10.58 -6.75
N VAL A 92 4.87 10.75 -7.01
CA VAL A 92 3.93 11.37 -6.06
C VAL A 92 3.74 10.49 -4.83
N LEU A 93 3.63 9.17 -4.98
CA LEU A 93 3.31 8.26 -3.89
C LEU A 93 4.51 7.93 -2.97
N GLN A 94 5.73 8.00 -3.49
CA GLN A 94 6.96 7.61 -2.80
C GLN A 94 7.18 8.34 -1.46
N PRO A 95 7.05 9.66 -1.36
CA PRO A 95 7.21 10.35 -0.08
C PRO A 95 6.24 9.88 1.00
N PHE A 96 5.00 9.55 0.63
CA PHE A 96 4.01 9.05 1.59
C PHE A 96 4.41 7.67 2.14
N GLU A 97 5.06 6.86 1.31
CA GLU A 97 5.59 5.57 1.71
C GLU A 97 6.75 5.74 2.69
N GLU A 98 7.71 6.60 2.36
CA GLU A 98 8.88 6.90 3.21
C GLU A 98 8.46 7.35 4.62
N VAL A 99 7.47 8.25 4.71
CA VAL A 99 6.85 8.67 5.97
C VAL A 99 6.27 7.50 6.73
N THR A 100 5.48 6.68 6.05
CA THR A 100 4.77 5.58 6.69
C THR A 100 5.75 4.57 7.25
N VAL A 101 6.85 4.32 6.55
CA VAL A 101 7.94 3.44 7.02
C VAL A 101 8.67 4.05 8.21
N GLU A 102 9.09 5.34 8.13
CA GLU A 102 9.79 6.02 9.22
C GLU A 102 8.93 6.07 10.50
N LEU A 103 7.66 6.46 10.39
CA LEU A 103 6.71 6.48 11.51
C LEU A 103 6.37 5.09 12.06
N SER A 104 6.47 4.04 11.23
CA SER A 104 6.29 2.67 11.70
C SER A 104 7.55 2.12 12.40
N ALA A 105 8.72 2.68 12.10
CA ALA A 105 10.00 2.26 12.64
C ALA A 105 10.34 2.97 13.97
N GLU A 106 9.93 4.24 14.12
CA GLU A 106 10.21 5.04 15.32
C GLU A 106 9.02 5.10 16.27
N LYS A 107 9.21 4.64 17.52
CA LYS A 107 8.18 4.71 18.58
C LYS A 107 8.00 6.13 19.17
N THR A 108 8.73 7.14 18.70
CA THR A 108 8.95 8.36 19.52
C THR A 108 9.05 9.70 18.78
N ASN A 109 8.98 9.76 17.45
CA ASN A 109 9.04 11.05 16.73
C ASN A 109 7.65 11.50 16.29
N ASP A 110 7.32 12.77 16.54
CA ASP A 110 6.04 13.39 16.19
C ASP A 110 5.89 13.44 14.66
N PRO A 111 4.87 12.78 14.06
CA PRO A 111 4.57 12.87 12.64
C PRO A 111 4.47 14.30 12.12
N LEU A 112 4.04 15.25 12.96
CA LEU A 112 3.89 16.65 12.58
C LEU A 112 5.23 17.38 12.41
N GLU A 113 6.25 17.03 13.20
CA GLU A 113 7.62 17.55 13.04
C GLU A 113 8.21 17.11 11.70
N TRP A 114 8.04 15.82 11.37
CA TRP A 114 8.45 15.28 10.07
C TRP A 114 7.80 16.05 8.91
N TRP A 115 6.47 16.21 8.96
CA TRP A 115 5.73 16.93 7.92
C TRP A 115 6.13 18.39 7.82
N ARG A 116 6.42 19.07 8.93
CA ARG A 116 6.92 20.44 8.91
C ARG A 116 8.30 20.55 8.27
N SER A 117 9.21 19.62 8.57
CA SER A 117 10.57 19.62 8.03
C SER A 117 10.62 19.47 6.51
N ARG A 118 9.64 18.77 5.92
CA ARG A 118 9.54 18.49 4.48
C ARG A 118 8.36 19.19 3.80
N ALA A 119 7.66 20.10 4.50
CA ALA A 119 6.49 20.83 3.99
C ALA A 119 6.79 21.68 2.75
N THR A 120 8.02 22.18 2.63
CA THR A 120 8.49 22.94 1.47
C THR A 120 8.55 22.09 0.20
N VAL A 121 8.77 20.78 0.33
CA VAL A 121 8.82 19.81 -0.78
C VAL A 121 7.40 19.40 -1.21
N PHE A 122 6.43 19.40 -0.28
CA PHE A 122 5.10 18.80 -0.48
C PHE A 122 3.92 19.78 -0.40
N LYS A 123 4.14 21.04 -0.78
CA LYS A 123 3.18 22.14 -0.59
C LYS A 123 1.77 21.86 -1.14
N ASN A 124 1.66 21.18 -2.29
CA ASN A 124 0.36 20.83 -2.91
C ASN A 124 -0.17 19.45 -2.50
N ALA A 125 0.70 18.58 -1.99
CA ALA A 125 0.37 17.20 -1.62
C ALA A 125 -0.12 17.08 -0.16
N CYS A 126 0.32 17.98 0.72
CA CYS A 126 -0.07 18.00 2.14
C CYS A 126 -1.58 18.19 2.38
N ASP A 127 -2.27 19.00 1.58
CA ASP A 127 -3.70 19.27 1.80
C ASP A 127 -4.57 18.07 1.41
N VAL A 128 -4.21 17.37 0.33
CA VAL A 128 -4.84 16.09 -0.03
C VAL A 128 -4.55 15.06 1.06
N MET A 129 -3.35 15.08 1.63
CA MET A 129 -2.93 14.13 2.65
C MET A 129 -3.67 14.29 3.98
N LYS A 130 -3.81 15.53 4.48
CA LYS A 130 -4.58 15.81 5.71
C LYS A 130 -6.02 15.32 5.60
N THR A 131 -6.58 15.37 4.39
CA THR A 131 -7.99 15.05 4.12
C THR A 131 -8.22 13.56 3.86
N ARG A 132 -7.25 12.86 3.23
CA ARG A 132 -7.43 11.48 2.74
C ARG A 132 -6.61 10.43 3.49
N LEU A 133 -5.48 10.80 4.10
CA LEU A 133 -4.48 9.89 4.67
C LEU A 133 -4.37 9.96 6.21
N CYS A 134 -4.84 11.04 6.86
CA CYS A 134 -4.99 11.11 8.32
C CYS A 134 -6.16 10.26 8.87
N VAL A 135 -7.01 9.73 7.99
CA VAL A 135 -7.94 8.68 8.37
C VAL A 135 -7.14 7.39 8.39
N VAL A 136 -6.74 6.96 9.59
CA VAL A 136 -6.22 5.60 9.81
C VAL A 136 -7.18 4.62 9.13
N ALA A 137 -6.76 4.03 8.00
CA ALA A 137 -7.57 3.11 7.18
C ALA A 137 -7.73 1.73 7.83
N THR A 138 -7.50 1.63 9.13
CA THR A 138 -7.56 0.38 9.87
C THR A 138 -8.50 0.55 11.04
N SER A 139 -9.41 -0.39 11.23
CA SER A 139 -10.15 -0.60 12.49
C SER A 139 -9.22 -0.88 13.68
N VAL A 140 -7.89 -0.90 13.51
CA VAL A 140 -6.91 -1.24 14.55
C VAL A 140 -7.00 -0.36 15.81
N PRO A 141 -7.28 0.97 15.76
CA PRO A 141 -7.53 1.73 16.98
C PRO A 141 -8.80 1.27 17.70
N SER A 142 -9.89 1.04 16.96
CA SER A 142 -11.14 0.57 17.57
C SER A 142 -11.01 -0.87 18.07
N GLU A 143 -10.35 -1.77 17.35
CA GLU A 143 -10.07 -3.15 17.76
C GLU A 143 -9.14 -3.24 18.96
N ARG A 144 -8.11 -2.38 19.05
CA ARG A 144 -7.24 -2.31 20.24
C ARG A 144 -8.02 -1.81 21.44
N ILE A 145 -8.87 -0.79 21.26
CA ILE A 145 -9.79 -0.33 22.29
C ILE A 145 -10.76 -1.44 22.67
N PHE A 146 -11.38 -2.14 21.73
CA PHE A 146 -12.35 -3.23 21.98
C PHE A 146 -11.70 -4.47 22.60
N SER A 147 -10.47 -4.82 22.24
CA SER A 147 -9.73 -5.94 22.84
C SER A 147 -9.33 -5.63 24.28
N LYS A 148 -8.78 -4.43 24.53
CA LYS A 148 -8.46 -3.95 25.89
C LYS A 148 -9.73 -3.77 26.74
N THR A 149 -10.82 -3.32 26.12
CA THR A 149 -12.15 -3.26 26.75
C THR A 149 -12.70 -4.66 27.03
N GLY A 150 -12.50 -5.63 26.14
CA GLY A 150 -12.86 -7.04 26.34
C GLY A 150 -12.09 -7.66 27.51
N GLN A 151 -10.84 -7.25 27.74
CA GLN A 151 -10.07 -7.59 28.94
C GLN A 151 -10.58 -6.92 30.23
N ILE A 152 -11.18 -5.72 30.14
CA ILE A 152 -11.84 -5.04 31.27
C ILE A 152 -13.22 -5.66 31.58
N LEU A 153 -13.88 -6.21 30.55
CA LEU A 153 -15.20 -6.85 30.62
C LEU A 153 -15.16 -8.34 30.95
N THR A 154 -14.01 -9.01 30.85
CA THR A 154 -13.89 -10.45 31.14
C THR A 154 -14.12 -10.73 32.63
N ASP A 155 -14.95 -11.76 32.90
CA ASP A 155 -15.37 -12.51 34.10
C ASP A 155 -15.26 -11.92 35.53
N ARG A 156 -14.46 -10.89 35.80
CA ARG A 156 -14.33 -10.24 37.11
C ARG A 156 -15.37 -9.14 37.38
N ARG A 157 -16.20 -8.74 36.40
CA ARG A 157 -17.25 -7.70 36.59
C ARG A 157 -18.53 -7.93 35.75
N ASN A 158 -19.27 -8.99 36.03
CA ASN A 158 -20.52 -9.35 35.33
C ASN A 158 -21.74 -8.42 35.62
N ARG A 159 -21.54 -7.20 36.14
CA ARG A 159 -22.64 -6.30 36.55
C ARG A 159 -22.43 -4.82 36.15
N LEU A 160 -21.80 -4.58 35.01
CA LEU A 160 -21.63 -3.23 34.47
C LEU A 160 -22.71 -2.90 33.44
N THR A 161 -23.40 -1.78 33.65
CA THR A 161 -24.37 -1.22 32.68
C THR A 161 -23.62 -0.59 31.51
N SER A 162 -24.19 -0.65 30.30
CA SER A 162 -23.59 -0.14 29.05
C SER A 162 -23.03 1.28 29.14
N ARG A 163 -23.68 2.17 29.92
CA ARG A 163 -23.23 3.55 30.16
C ARG A 163 -21.90 3.63 30.93
N LYS A 164 -21.70 2.76 31.92
CA LYS A 164 -20.45 2.70 32.70
C LYS A 164 -19.31 2.10 31.88
N VAL A 165 -19.61 1.17 30.99
CA VAL A 165 -18.64 0.62 30.02
C VAL A 165 -18.14 1.72 29.10
N GLN A 166 -19.04 2.50 28.48
CA GLN A 166 -18.64 3.63 27.62
C GLN A 166 -17.74 4.64 28.34
N GLN A 167 -18.06 4.99 29.59
CA GLN A 167 -17.24 5.92 30.39
C GLN A 167 -15.85 5.34 30.72
N LEU A 168 -15.75 4.05 31.04
CA LEU A 168 -14.48 3.39 31.31
C LEU A 168 -13.61 3.28 30.06
N VAL A 169 -14.22 3.00 28.90
CA VAL A 169 -13.54 2.96 27.61
C VAL A 169 -13.01 4.35 27.26
N PHE A 170 -13.83 5.38 27.42
CA PHE A 170 -13.45 6.76 27.18
C PHE A 170 -12.29 7.20 28.08
N LEU A 171 -12.35 6.92 29.38
CA LEU A 171 -11.26 7.24 30.31
C LEU A 171 -9.98 6.46 29.99
N ASN A 172 -10.05 5.17 29.63
CA ASN A 172 -8.87 4.37 29.29
C ASN A 172 -8.19 4.82 27.98
N ALA A 173 -8.97 5.33 27.02
CA ALA A 173 -8.46 5.76 25.73
C ALA A 173 -7.80 7.15 25.77
N ASN A 174 -8.06 7.96 26.81
CA ASN A 174 -7.63 9.36 26.91
C ASN A 174 -6.73 9.65 28.15
N LEU A 175 -6.35 8.63 28.91
CA LEU A 175 -5.33 8.66 29.97
C LEU A 175 -4.04 8.04 29.44
#